data_AF-W1Y6L9-F1
#
_entry.id   AF-W1Y6L9-F1
#
_cell.length_a   1.000
_cell.length_b   1.000
_cell.length_c   1.000
_cell.angle_alpha   90.00
_cell.angle_beta   90.00
_cell.angle_gamma   90.00
#
_symmetry.space_group_name_H-M   'P 1'
#
loop_
_entity.id
_entity.type
_entity.pdbx_description
1 polymer ?
#
loop_
_entity_poly.entity_id
_entity_poly.type
_entity_poly.pdbx_seq_one_letter_code
_entity_poly.pdbx_strand_id
1 'polypeptide(L)' 'SKTQTQQQLKVEVGNDGSATVTFPDGSTATLTGDKTVKEADSKGVQEPGTKTPVQNTSALTQPSLATR' A
#
# COMPACT_ATOMS: atom_id res chain seq x y z
N SER A 1 10.45 -29.28 33.30
CA SER A 1 10.42 -28.89 31.87
C SER A 1 9.11 -28.20 31.57
N LYS A 2 9.12 -26.91 31.22
CA LYS A 2 7.91 -26.23 30.74
C LYS A 2 7.86 -26.41 29.23
N THR A 3 6.96 -27.26 28.74
CA THR A 3 6.60 -27.32 27.32
C THR A 3 5.80 -26.07 27.00
N GLN A 4 6.46 -25.06 26.42
CA GLN A 4 5.77 -23.95 25.77
C GLN A 4 5.15 -24.51 24.50
N THR A 5 3.86 -24.86 24.51
CA THR A 5 3.13 -25.10 23.27
C THR A 5 3.11 -23.77 22.52
N GLN A 6 3.92 -23.67 21.47
CA GLN A 6 3.86 -22.58 20.53
C GLN A 6 2.47 -22.68 19.88
N GLN A 7 1.52 -21.89 20.35
CA GLN A 7 0.17 -21.78 19.78
C GLN A 7 0.34 -21.19 18.37
N GLN A 8 0.58 -22.05 17.37
CA GLN A 8 0.88 -21.60 16.00
C GLN A 8 -0.40 -21.06 15.36
N LEU A 9 -0.43 -19.76 15.13
CA LEU A 9 -1.43 -19.09 14.31
C LEU A 9 -0.87 -19.01 12.89
N LYS A 10 -1.66 -19.39 11.88
CA LYS A 10 -1.28 -19.24 10.48
C LYS A 10 -2.08 -18.11 9.86
N VAL A 11 -1.40 -17.24 9.12
CA VAL A 11 -2.02 -16.14 8.38
C VAL A 11 -1.63 -16.28 6.92
N GLU A 12 -2.62 -16.18 6.03
CA GLU A 12 -2.42 -16.22 4.58
C GLU A 12 -3.13 -15.04 3.92
N VAL A 13 -2.53 -14.53 2.86
CA VAL A 13 -3.10 -13.48 2.02
C VAL A 13 -3.30 -14.05 0.62
N GLY A 14 -4.53 -13.96 0.11
CA GLY A 14 -4.90 -14.37 -1.25
C GLY A 14 -4.51 -13.34 -2.29
N ASN A 15 -4.51 -13.75 -3.57
CA ASN A 15 -4.24 -12.86 -4.70
C ASN A 15 -5.28 -11.73 -4.85
N ASP A 16 -6.48 -11.90 -4.31
CA ASP A 16 -7.55 -10.92 -4.25
C ASP A 16 -7.45 -9.99 -3.02
N GLY A 17 -6.40 -10.16 -2.21
CA GLY A 17 -6.19 -9.43 -0.96
C GLY A 17 -7.03 -9.92 0.23
N SER A 18 -7.78 -11.01 0.07
CA SER A 18 -8.41 -11.71 1.20
C SER A 18 -7.36 -12.14 2.22
N ALA A 19 -7.64 -11.99 3.51
CA ALA A 19 -6.78 -12.46 4.59
C ALA A 19 -7.50 -13.53 5.41
N THR A 20 -6.86 -14.69 5.58
CA THR A 20 -7.39 -15.79 6.39
C THR A 20 -6.46 -16.10 7.55
N VAL A 21 -7.05 -16.22 8.74
CA VAL A 21 -6.37 -16.67 9.96
C VAL A 21 -6.84 -18.09 10.28
N THR A 22 -5.90 -19.00 10.54
CA THR A 22 -6.16 -20.32 11.12
C THR A 22 -5.65 -20.34 12.55
N PHE A 23 -6.56 -20.57 13.49
CA PHE A 23 -6.26 -20.67 14.91
C PHE A 23 -5.71 -22.05 15.28
N PRO A 24 -5.05 -22.19 16.44
CA PRO A 24 -4.51 -23.49 16.89
C PRO A 24 -5.58 -24.57 17.09
N ASP A 25 -6.83 -24.19 17.30
CA ASP A 25 -7.98 -25.11 17.41
C ASP A 25 -8.53 -25.56 16.04
N GLY A 26 -7.91 -25.08 14.95
CA GLY A 26 -8.32 -25.37 13.57
C GLY A 26 -9.46 -24.50 13.05
N SER A 27 -10.06 -23.64 13.88
CA SER A 27 -11.05 -22.68 13.42
C SER A 27 -10.42 -21.64 12.50
N THR A 28 -11.25 -21.02 11.65
CA THR A 28 -10.79 -20.02 10.70
C THR A 28 -11.64 -18.76 10.74
N ALA A 29 -11.01 -17.63 10.45
CA ALA A 29 -11.66 -16.35 10.22
C ALA A 29 -11.08 -15.72 8.96
N THR A 30 -11.94 -15.11 8.14
CA THR A 30 -11.56 -14.54 6.84
C THR A 30 -12.09 -13.12 6.72
N LEU A 31 -11.22 -12.21 6.29
CA LEU A 31 -11.57 -10.86 5.85
C LEU A 31 -11.47 -10.81 4.32
N THR A 32 -12.54 -10.36 3.65
CA THR A 32 -12.55 -10.20 2.19
C THR A 32 -11.68 -9.03 1.74
N GLY A 33 -11.26 -9.04 0.47
CA GLY A 33 -10.44 -7.99 -0.14
C GLY A 33 -11.01 -6.58 0.04
N ASP A 34 -12.33 -6.39 -0.03
CA ASP A 34 -12.97 -5.07 0.17
C ASP A 34 -12.76 -4.48 1.57
N LYS A 35 -12.31 -5.28 2.53
CA LYS A 35 -12.00 -4.86 3.91
C LYS A 35 -10.52 -4.63 4.17
N THR A 36 -9.66 -5.01 3.23
CA THR A 36 -8.19 -5.06 3.41
C THR A 36 -7.43 -4.34 2.30
N VAL A 37 -8.04 -4.20 1.11
CA VAL A 37 -7.46 -3.59 -0.07
C VAL A 37 -8.08 -2.21 -0.29
N LYS A 38 -7.25 -1.27 -0.72
CA LYS A 38 -7.65 0.07 -1.15
C LYS A 38 -6.93 0.40 -2.44
N GLU A 39 -7.65 0.99 -3.39
CA GLU A 39 -7.07 1.56 -4.61
C GLU A 39 -6.00 2.61 -4.27
N ALA A 40 -4.94 2.66 -5.08
CA ALA A 40 -3.90 3.66 -4.92
C ALA A 40 -4.50 5.07 -5.05
N ASP A 41 -4.10 6.00 -4.18
CA ASP A 41 -4.54 7.40 -4.23
C ASP A 41 -4.14 8.10 -5.53
N SER A 42 -3.12 7.55 -6.21
CA SER A 42 -2.68 8.01 -7.52
C SER A 42 -3.64 7.66 -8.66
N LYS A 43 -4.69 6.87 -8.41
CA LYS A 43 -5.71 6.53 -9.41
C LYS A 43 -6.41 7.81 -9.86
N GLY A 44 -6.02 8.31 -11.03
CA GLY A 44 -6.58 9.52 -11.63
C GLY A 44 -5.69 10.76 -11.51
N VAL A 45 -4.45 10.64 -11.01
CA VAL A 45 -3.44 11.68 -11.17
C VAL A 45 -3.26 11.94 -12.65
N GLN A 46 -3.55 13.17 -13.06
CA GLN A 46 -3.38 13.64 -14.42
C GLN A 46 -2.08 14.42 -14.53
N GLU A 47 -1.45 14.36 -15.69
CA GLU A 47 -0.35 15.28 -15.98
C GLU A 47 -0.83 16.73 -15.84
N PRO A 48 0.03 17.64 -15.37
CA PRO A 48 -0.29 19.05 -15.35
C PRO A 48 -0.55 19.54 -16.79
N GLY A 49 -1.65 20.25 -16.99
CA GLY A 49 -2.06 20.75 -18.31
C GLY A 49 -1.02 21.67 -18.96
N THR A 50 -0.22 22.38 -18.15
CA THR A 50 0.93 23.17 -18.62
C THR A 50 2.16 22.79 -17.81
N LYS A 51 3.25 22.48 -18.51
CA LYS A 51 4.55 22.17 -17.91
C LYS A 51 5.33 23.48 -17.70
N THR A 52 5.85 23.68 -16.49
CA THR A 52 6.80 24.77 -16.20
C THR A 52 8.23 24.30 -16.49
N PRO A 53 9.01 25.00 -17.34
CA PRO A 53 10.41 24.65 -17.56
C PRO A 53 11.25 24.86 -16.30
N VAL A 54 12.13 23.93 -15.99
CA VAL A 54 13.13 24.06 -14.90
C VAL A 54 14.52 24.01 -15.49
N GLN A 55 15.42 24.85 -14.99
CA GLN A 55 16.81 24.91 -15.47
C GLN A 55 17.71 23.83 -14.85
N ASN A 56 17.34 23.34 -13.65
CA ASN A 56 18.08 22.32 -12.92
C ASN A 56 17.12 21.26 -12.37
N THR A 57 17.14 20.05 -12.95
CA THR A 57 16.27 18.93 -12.54
C THR A 57 16.71 18.25 -11.25
N SER A 58 17.92 18.53 -10.77
CA SER A 58 18.46 17.99 -9.52
C SER A 58 18.13 18.85 -8.29
N ALA A 59 17.65 20.08 -8.51
CA ALA A 59 17.28 21.01 -7.45
C ALA A 59 16.11 21.89 -7.91
N LEU A 60 14.88 21.41 -7.66
CA LEU A 60 13.66 22.13 -8.01
C LEU A 60 13.43 23.32 -7.07
N THR A 61 13.46 24.52 -7.62
CA THR A 61 13.02 25.77 -6.95
C THR A 61 11.66 26.20 -7.52
N GLN A 62 10.95 27.11 -6.82
CA GLN A 62 9.71 27.68 -7.36
C GLN A 62 9.94 28.28 -8.75
N PRO A 63 8.93 28.29 -9.64
CA PRO A 63 9.06 28.86 -10.98
C PRO A 63 9.57 30.29 -10.91
N SER A 64 10.82 30.53 -11.34
CA SER A 64 11.22 31.89 -11.67
C SER A 64 10.58 32.22 -13.01
N LEU A 65 9.69 33.21 -13.01
CA LEU A 65 9.20 33.80 -14.25
C LEU A 65 10.45 34.32 -15.00
N ALA A 66 10.79 33.68 -16.11
CA ALA A 66 11.82 34.17 -17.01
C ALA A 66 11.32 35.49 -17.61
N THR A 67 11.55 36.59 -16.90
CA THR A 67 11.39 37.94 -17.44
C THR A 67 12.44 38.10 -18.54
N ARG A 68 11.96 38.48 -19.72
CA ARG A 68 12.67 38.62 -20.99
C ARG A 68 13.92 39.49 -20.90
#